data_AF-A0AAN9MM04-F1
#
_entry.id   AF-A0AAN9MM04-F1
#
_cell.length_a   1.000
_cell.length_b   1.000
_cell.length_c   1.000
_cell.angle_alpha   90.00
_cell.angle_beta   90.00
_cell.angle_gamma   90.00
#
_symmetry.space_group_name_H-M   'P 1'
#
loop_
_entity.id
_entity.type
_entity.pdbx_description
1 polymer ?
#
loop_
_entity_poly.entity_id
_entity_poly.type
_entity_poly.pdbx_seq_one_letter_code
_entity_poly.pdbx_strand_id
1 'polypeptide(L)'
;MAQENLKDALVREKLKNSIVFRLSALNPSISINSHHASFIQDRLQHIFKSFHTPAHPPYVMMIRRAIKELNEKSGSTEEAISECMKREYDDLPWAHVRVLDVHLRKLCLDGVIVCNENKRYMLLL
;
A
#
# COMPACT_ATOMS: atom_id res chain seq x y z
N MET A 1 -20.43 -13.61 -3.34
CA MET A 1 -21.09 -12.36 -2.89
C MET A 1 -21.43 -12.36 -1.38
N ALA A 2 -22.28 -13.26 -0.84
CA ALA A 2 -22.67 -13.20 0.58
C ALA A 2 -21.53 -13.47 1.60
N GLN A 3 -20.66 -14.46 1.34
CA GLN A 3 -19.52 -14.78 2.22
C GLN A 3 -18.39 -13.74 2.22
N GLU A 4 -18.22 -13.02 1.10
CA GLU A 4 -17.19 -12.00 0.92
C GLU A 4 -17.51 -10.75 1.76
N ASN A 5 -18.79 -10.38 1.81
CA ASN A 5 -19.28 -9.29 2.64
C ASN A 5 -19.11 -9.57 4.16
N LEU A 6 -19.27 -10.83 4.58
CA LEU A 6 -19.08 -11.22 6.00
C LEU A 6 -17.61 -11.15 6.44
N LYS A 7 -16.68 -11.60 5.59
CA LYS A 7 -15.24 -11.52 5.88
C LYS A 7 -14.80 -10.06 6.03
N ASP A 8 -15.21 -9.22 5.11
CA ASP A 8 -14.90 -7.79 5.13
C ASP A 8 -15.50 -7.10 6.37
N ALA A 9 -16.72 -7.46 6.76
CA ALA A 9 -17.33 -6.96 7.99
C ALA A 9 -16.53 -7.36 9.24
N LEU A 10 -16.10 -8.62 9.32
CA LEU A 10 -15.28 -9.12 10.44
C LEU A 10 -13.92 -8.42 10.50
N VAL A 11 -13.26 -8.22 9.36
CA VAL A 11 -11.98 -7.51 9.29
C VAL A 11 -12.13 -6.05 9.73
N ARG A 12 -13.17 -5.35 9.26
CA ARG A 12 -13.47 -3.98 9.71
C ARG A 12 -13.70 -3.91 11.22
N GLU A 13 -14.47 -4.85 11.77
CA GLU A 13 -14.75 -4.88 13.20
C GLU A 13 -13.47 -5.09 14.03
N LYS A 14 -12.62 -6.04 13.61
CA LYS A 14 -11.32 -6.26 14.25
C LYS A 14 -10.42 -5.02 14.17
N LEU A 15 -10.37 -4.36 13.01
CA LEU A 15 -9.59 -3.15 12.80
C LEU A 15 -10.09 -1.99 13.68
N LYS A 16 -11.41 -1.75 13.71
CA LYS A 16 -12.05 -0.77 14.59
C LYS A 16 -11.65 -1.00 16.04
N ASN A 17 -11.82 -2.21 16.54
CA ASN A 17 -11.52 -2.55 17.94
C ASN A 17 -10.03 -2.38 18.26
N SER A 18 -9.14 -2.76 17.33
CA SER A 18 -7.70 -2.53 17.47
C SER A 18 -7.35 -1.04 17.54
N ILE A 19 -7.98 -0.20 16.72
CA ILE A 19 -7.72 1.25 16.71
C ILE A 19 -8.21 1.88 18.01
N VAL A 20 -9.44 1.56 18.44
CA VAL A 20 -10.00 2.04 19.70
C VAL A 20 -9.09 1.66 20.87
N PHE A 21 -8.68 0.39 20.96
CA PHE A 21 -7.76 -0.08 21.99
C PHE A 21 -6.44 0.71 22.00
N ARG A 22 -5.82 0.93 20.83
CA ARG A 22 -4.55 1.67 20.72
C ARG A 22 -4.71 3.14 21.09
N LEU A 23 -5.80 3.78 20.71
CA LEU A 23 -6.06 5.18 21.05
C LEU A 23 -6.26 5.36 22.56
N SER A 24 -7.02 4.47 23.21
CA SER A 24 -7.19 4.49 24.68
C SER A 24 -5.86 4.25 25.41
N ALA A 25 -4.99 3.39 24.88
CA ALA A 25 -3.68 3.14 25.47
C ALA A 25 -2.69 4.30 25.31
N LEU A 26 -2.78 5.07 24.22
CA LEU A 26 -1.90 6.22 23.97
C LEU A 26 -2.20 7.41 24.88
N ASN A 27 -3.46 7.58 25.26
CA ASN A 27 -3.86 8.60 26.20
C ASN A 27 -5.06 8.11 27.05
N PRO A 28 -4.82 7.67 28.30
CA PRO A 28 -5.86 7.16 29.19
C PRO A 28 -6.94 8.19 29.53
N SER A 29 -6.68 9.49 29.32
CA SER A 29 -7.68 10.55 29.49
C SER A 29 -8.62 10.71 28.29
N ILE A 30 -8.31 10.09 27.14
CA ILE A 30 -9.22 10.06 26.00
C ILE A 30 -10.33 9.04 26.30
N SER A 31 -11.50 9.56 26.64
CA SER A 31 -12.74 8.77 26.72
C SER A 31 -13.28 8.53 25.31
N ILE A 32 -12.96 7.37 24.74
CA ILE A 32 -13.54 6.94 23.46
C ILE A 32 -14.96 6.44 23.74
N ASN A 33 -15.91 7.36 23.65
CA ASN A 33 -17.33 7.06 23.75
C ASN A 33 -17.87 6.40 22.45
N SER A 34 -19.13 5.97 22.50
CA SER A 34 -19.84 5.32 21.38
C SER A 34 -19.81 6.14 20.07
N HIS A 35 -19.89 7.48 20.16
CA HIS A 35 -19.85 8.35 18.98
C HIS A 35 -18.46 8.36 18.30
N HIS A 36 -17.38 8.31 19.07
CA HIS A 36 -16.04 8.22 18.47
C HIS A 36 -15.83 6.87 17.77
N ALA A 37 -16.37 5.78 18.35
CA ALA A 37 -16.29 4.46 17.75
C ALA A 37 -17.09 4.36 16.44
N SER A 38 -18.29 4.95 16.36
CA SER A 38 -19.07 5.00 15.11
C SER A 38 -18.38 5.83 14.04
N PHE A 39 -17.81 6.98 14.39
CA PHE A 39 -17.04 7.78 13.43
C PHE A 39 -15.82 7.01 12.89
N ILE A 40 -15.09 6.28 13.73
CA ILE A 40 -13.99 5.43 13.28
C ILE A 40 -14.50 4.37 12.30
N GLN A 41 -15.63 3.73 12.61
CA GLN A 41 -16.24 2.72 11.75
C GLN A 41 -16.62 3.30 10.37
N ASP A 42 -17.28 4.46 10.34
CA ASP A 42 -17.68 5.13 9.09
C ASP A 42 -16.45 5.50 8.25
N ARG A 43 -15.41 6.03 8.91
CA ARG A 43 -14.14 6.35 8.25
C ARG A 43 -13.46 5.11 7.68
N LEU A 44 -13.46 4.00 8.41
CA LEU A 44 -12.89 2.74 7.93
C LEU A 44 -13.63 2.21 6.70
N GLN A 45 -14.96 2.29 6.67
CA GLN A 45 -15.75 1.88 5.50
C GLN A 45 -15.45 2.75 4.27
N HIS A 46 -15.28 4.06 4.47
CA HIS A 46 -14.95 4.97 3.37
C HIS A 46 -13.53 4.75 2.83
N ILE A 47 -12.56 4.48 3.70
CA ILE A 47 -11.15 4.29 3.33
C ILE A 47 -10.92 2.89 2.74
N PHE A 48 -11.49 1.85 3.36
CA PHE A 48 -11.31 0.45 2.98
C PHE A 48 -12.61 -0.12 2.42
N LYS A 49 -12.83 0.13 1.13
CA LYS A 49 -14.02 -0.34 0.40
C LYS A 49 -14.10 -1.87 0.36
N SER A 50 -12.97 -2.55 0.21
CA SER A 50 -12.86 -4.01 0.25
C SER A 50 -11.51 -4.43 0.85
N PHE A 51 -11.48 -5.63 1.44
CA PHE A 51 -10.24 -6.25 1.96
C PHE A 51 -9.79 -7.43 1.09
N HIS A 52 -10.14 -7.38 -0.20
CA HIS A 52 -9.77 -8.42 -1.15
C HIS A 52 -8.25 -8.45 -1.41
N THR A 53 -7.78 -9.61 -1.87
CA THR A 53 -6.39 -9.74 -2.32
C THR A 53 -6.25 -8.99 -3.65
N PRO A 54 -5.26 -8.10 -3.79
CA PRO A 54 -5.14 -7.32 -5.00
C PRO A 54 -5.01 -8.17 -6.26
N ALA A 55 -5.63 -7.74 -7.35
CA ALA A 55 -5.60 -8.45 -8.64
C ALA A 55 -4.32 -8.20 -9.46
N HIS A 56 -3.37 -7.45 -8.92
CA HIS A 56 -2.11 -7.12 -9.60
C HIS A 56 -0.99 -8.15 -9.30
N PRO A 57 0.03 -8.27 -10.18
CA PRO A 57 1.21 -9.09 -9.90
C PRO A 57 1.98 -8.61 -8.65
N PRO A 58 2.93 -9.40 -8.12
CA PRO A 58 3.82 -8.94 -7.07
C PRO A 58 4.59 -7.68 -7.47
N TYR A 59 4.85 -6.78 -6.52
CA TYR A 59 5.54 -5.50 -6.77
C TYR A 59 6.88 -5.68 -7.49
N VAL A 60 7.65 -6.72 -7.18
CA VAL A 60 8.89 -7.02 -7.90
C VAL A 60 8.69 -7.17 -9.41
N MET A 61 7.62 -7.84 -9.84
CA MET A 61 7.32 -8.02 -11.26
C MET A 61 6.88 -6.69 -11.88
N MET A 62 6.00 -5.96 -11.19
CA MET A 62 5.49 -4.67 -11.65
C MET A 62 6.62 -3.63 -11.81
N ILE A 63 7.52 -3.52 -10.81
CA ILE A 63 8.67 -2.62 -10.84
C ILE A 63 9.63 -3.00 -11.98
N ARG A 64 9.97 -4.28 -12.12
CA ARG A 64 10.85 -4.73 -13.21
C ARG A 64 10.25 -4.44 -14.58
N ARG A 65 8.94 -4.63 -14.74
CA ARG A 65 8.22 -4.31 -15.97
C ARG A 65 8.25 -2.80 -16.23
N ALA A 66 7.93 -1.98 -15.23
CA ALA A 66 7.93 -0.53 -15.34
C ALA A 66 9.32 0.02 -15.74
N ILE A 67 10.40 -0.44 -15.10
CA ILE A 67 11.76 0.00 -15.46
C ILE A 67 12.11 -0.40 -16.91
N LYS A 68 11.72 -1.61 -17.35
CA LYS A 68 11.94 -2.05 -18.75
C LYS A 68 11.14 -1.23 -19.75
N GLU A 69 9.91 -0.89 -19.42
CA GLU A 69 9.00 -0.16 -20.31
C GLU A 69 9.41 1.31 -20.44
N LEU A 70 9.81 1.94 -19.33
CA LEU A 70 10.34 3.30 -19.32
C LEU A 70 11.66 3.40 -20.09
N ASN A 71 12.50 2.35 -20.03
CA ASN A 71 13.74 2.22 -20.79
C ASN A 71 14.65 3.47 -20.74
N GLU A 72 14.68 4.14 -19.59
CA GLU A 72 15.45 5.36 -19.39
C GLU A 72 16.94 5.04 -19.20
N LYS A 73 17.80 5.66 -20.00
CA LYS A 73 19.26 5.40 -20.00
C LYS A 73 19.93 5.56 -18.64
N SER A 74 19.47 6.50 -17.82
CA SER A 74 20.00 6.79 -16.48
C SER A 74 19.17 6.20 -15.34
N GLY A 75 18.26 5.28 -15.68
CA GLY A 75 17.24 4.74 -14.77
C GLY A 75 16.06 5.66 -14.59
N SER A 76 15.01 5.13 -13.98
CA SER A 76 13.75 5.83 -13.77
C SER A 76 13.60 6.28 -12.31
N THR A 77 12.94 7.42 -12.09
CA THR A 77 12.63 7.87 -10.73
C THR A 77 11.51 7.02 -10.12
N GLU A 78 11.36 7.08 -8.78
CA GLU A 78 10.25 6.42 -8.09
C GLU A 78 8.89 6.90 -8.64
N GLU A 79 8.76 8.20 -8.93
CA GLU A 79 7.55 8.80 -9.46
C GLU A 79 7.23 8.23 -10.85
N ALA A 80 8.21 8.14 -11.75
CA ALA A 80 8.01 7.58 -13.08
C ALA A 80 7.56 6.10 -13.02
N ILE A 81 8.17 5.32 -12.12
CA ILE A 81 7.80 3.92 -11.87
C ILE A 81 6.36 3.84 -11.31
N SER A 82 6.03 4.65 -10.31
CA SER A 82 4.68 4.74 -9.73
C SER A 82 3.64 5.07 -10.80
N GLU A 83 3.89 6.09 -11.63
CA GLU A 83 2.95 6.49 -12.68
C GLU A 83 2.80 5.43 -13.76
N CYS A 84 3.87 4.72 -14.14
CA CYS A 84 3.78 3.57 -15.03
C CYS A 84 2.91 2.45 -14.41
N MET A 85 3.12 2.12 -13.13
CA MET A 85 2.32 1.11 -12.44
C MET A 85 0.84 1.50 -12.32
N LYS A 86 0.52 2.76 -12.00
CA LYS A 86 -0.86 3.24 -11.90
C LYS A 86 -1.60 3.22 -13.23
N ARG A 87 -0.90 3.32 -14.36
CA ARG A 87 -1.51 3.21 -15.69
C ARG A 87 -1.85 1.77 -16.07
N GLU A 88 -1.08 0.80 -15.58
CA GLU A 88 -1.21 -0.61 -15.94
C GLU A 88 -2.08 -1.40 -14.95
N TYR A 89 -2.16 -0.99 -13.68
CA TYR A 89 -2.83 -1.74 -12.61
C TYR A 89 -3.84 -0.87 -11.84
N ASP A 90 -5.12 -1.25 -11.92
CA ASP A 90 -6.22 -0.50 -11.29
C ASP A 90 -6.33 -0.68 -9.77
N ASP A 91 -5.86 -1.82 -9.25
CA ASP A 91 -6.12 -2.25 -7.87
C ASP A 91 -4.89 -2.09 -6.96
N LEU A 92 -4.12 -1.02 -7.18
CA LEU A 92 -2.99 -0.70 -6.32
C LEU A 92 -3.47 -0.26 -4.93
N PRO A 93 -2.78 -0.67 -3.84
CA PRO A 93 -3.18 -0.30 -2.49
C PRO A 93 -3.18 1.22 -2.30
N TRP A 94 -4.06 1.73 -1.45
CA TRP A 94 -4.16 3.18 -1.17
C TRP A 94 -2.81 3.83 -0.83
N ALA A 95 -1.96 3.14 -0.08
CA ALA A 95 -0.61 3.60 0.27
C ALA A 95 0.46 3.21 -0.76
N HIS A 96 0.10 3.03 -2.03
CA HIS A 96 0.96 2.51 -3.11
C HIS A 96 2.35 3.16 -3.13
N VAL A 97 2.44 4.48 -3.04
CA VAL A 97 3.73 5.20 -3.07
C VAL A 97 4.66 4.72 -1.94
N ARG A 98 4.15 4.59 -0.71
CA ARG A 98 4.96 4.11 0.41
C ARG A 98 5.31 2.62 0.28
N VAL A 99 4.39 1.82 -0.25
CA VAL A 99 4.63 0.39 -0.52
C VAL A 99 5.71 0.23 -1.59
N LEU A 100 5.66 1.03 -2.66
CA LEU A 100 6.66 1.08 -3.72
C LEU A 100 8.04 1.44 -3.17
N ASP A 101 8.15 2.52 -2.40
CA ASP A 101 9.39 2.96 -1.73
C ASP A 101 10.03 1.83 -0.89
N VAL A 102 9.23 1.11 -0.10
CA VAL A 102 9.71 -0.06 0.67
C VAL A 102 10.22 -1.17 -0.25
N HIS A 103 9.48 -1.48 -1.32
CA HIS A 103 9.90 -2.51 -2.27
C HIS A 103 11.14 -2.12 -3.06
N LEU A 104 11.28 -0.86 -3.49
CA LEU A 104 12.46 -0.38 -4.19
C LEU A 104 13.71 -0.53 -3.33
N ARG A 105 13.66 -0.06 -2.07
CA ARG A 105 14.77 -0.26 -1.12
C ARG A 105 15.10 -1.74 -0.94
N LYS A 106 14.10 -2.59 -0.77
CA LYS A 106 14.31 -4.02 -0.59
C LYS A 106 14.97 -4.65 -1.83
N LEU A 107 14.51 -4.31 -3.02
CA LEU A 107 15.08 -4.83 -4.27
C LEU A 107 16.51 -4.35 -4.51
N CYS A 108 16.86 -3.14 -4.05
CA CYS A 108 18.26 -2.70 -4.02
C CYS A 108 19.11 -3.56 -3.08
N LEU A 109 18.62 -3.84 -1.86
CA LEU A 109 19.32 -4.70 -0.90
C LEU A 109 19.49 -6.13 -1.42
N ASP A 110 18.47 -6.65 -2.11
CA ASP A 110 18.46 -8.00 -2.70
C ASP A 110 19.30 -8.08 -3.98
N GLY A 111 19.87 -6.96 -4.47
CA GLY A 111 20.67 -6.92 -5.70
C GLY A 111 19.88 -7.17 -6.98
N VAL A 112 18.56 -6.96 -6.96
CA VAL A 112 17.68 -7.12 -8.13
C VAL A 112 17.69 -5.86 -9.02
N ILE A 113 17.81 -4.70 -8.38
CA ILE A 113 17.92 -3.39 -9.03
C ILE A 113 19.05 -2.60 -8.38
N VAL A 114 19.52 -1.55 -9.05
CA VAL A 114 20.43 -0.56 -8.47
C VAL A 114 19.76 0.80 -8.39
N CYS A 115 20.08 1.55 -7.34
CA CYS A 115 19.74 2.96 -7.21
C CYS A 115 21.03 3.78 -7.36
N ASN A 116 21.06 4.71 -8.31
CA ASN A 116 22.20 5.60 -8.48
C ASN A 116 22.13 6.81 -7.52
N GLU A 117 23.17 7.64 -7.55
CA GLU A 117 23.30 8.86 -6.72
C GLU A 117 22.15 9.85 -6.92
N ASN A 118 21.51 9.84 -8.08
CA ASN A 118 20.38 10.69 -8.44
C ASN A 118 19.02 10.08 -8.07
N LYS A 119 18.99 9.02 -7.23
CA LYS A 119 17.78 8.29 -6.83
C LYS A 119 16.98 7.72 -8.01
N ARG A 120 17.70 7.28 -9.05
CA ARG A 120 17.11 6.59 -10.21
C ARG A 120 17.41 5.11 -10.16
N TYR A 121 16.41 4.32 -10.51
CA TYR A 121 16.42 2.87 -10.39
C TYR A 121 16.60 2.22 -11.77
N MET A 122 17.47 1.21 -11.83
CA MET A 122 17.79 0.44 -13.03
C MET A 122 17.84 -1.05 -12.72
N LEU A 123 17.56 -1.88 -13.72
CA LEU A 123 17.82 -3.31 -13.61
C LEU A 123 19.33 -3.58 -13.65
N LEU A 124 19.79 -4.46 -12.77
CA LEU A 124 21.06 -5.16 -12.99
C LEU A 124 20.86 -6.11 -14.18
N LEU A 125 21.66 -5.94 -15.22
CA LEU A 125 21.76 -6.87 -16.35
C LEU A 125 22.57 -8.11 -15.93
#